data_AF-A0A956UEX0-F1
#
_entry.id   AF-A0A956UEX0-F1
#
_cell.length_a   1.000
_cell.length_b   1.000
_cell.length_c   1.000
_cell.angle_alpha   90.00
_cell.angle_beta   90.00
_cell.angle_gamma   90.00
#
_symmetry.space_group_name_H-M   'P 1'
#
loop_
_entity.id
_entity.type
_entity.pdbx_description
1 polymer ?
#
loop_
_entity_poly.entity_id
_entity_poly.type
_entity_poly.pdbx_seq_one_letter_code
_entity_poly.pdbx_strand_id
1 'polypeptide(L)'
;MNNKKEIERTELHKTIWRIANDLRGSVDGWDFKSYVLGMLFYRFISENLTGYLNEQERKAGNPDFDYARLSDADAEFGRTETVKEKGFYILP
;
A
#
# COMPACT_ATOMS: atom_id res chain seq x y z
N MET A 1 -19.12 43.14 -10.04
CA MET A 1 -19.44 41.71 -9.80
C MET A 1 -18.23 40.77 -9.82
N ASN A 2 -17.02 41.18 -10.25
CA ASN A 2 -15.82 40.31 -10.25
C ASN A 2 -15.13 40.13 -8.89
N ASN A 3 -15.28 41.09 -7.97
CA ASN A 3 -14.54 41.08 -6.70
C ASN A 3 -14.99 39.95 -5.74
N LYS A 4 -16.27 39.56 -5.80
CA LYS A 4 -16.85 38.55 -4.89
C LYS A 4 -16.31 37.14 -5.17
N LYS A 5 -16.15 36.76 -6.44
CA LYS A 5 -15.54 35.48 -6.85
C LYS A 5 -14.05 35.41 -6.48
N GLU A 6 -13.36 36.53 -6.54
CA GLU A 6 -11.94 36.61 -6.20
C GLU A 6 -11.71 36.52 -4.68
N ILE A 7 -12.59 37.14 -3.89
CA ILE A 7 -12.64 37.01 -2.43
C ILE A 7 -12.98 35.56 -2.04
N GLU A 8 -14.00 34.95 -2.63
CA GLU A 8 -14.37 33.54 -2.37
C GLU A 8 -13.25 32.57 -2.72
N ARG A 9 -12.55 32.78 -3.85
CA ARG A 9 -11.35 32.01 -4.21
C ARG A 9 -10.21 32.18 -3.21
N THR A 10 -9.99 33.40 -2.74
CA THR A 10 -8.94 33.71 -1.76
C THR A 10 -9.24 33.06 -0.42
N GLU A 11 -10.48 33.10 0.05
CA GLU A 11 -10.90 32.44 1.29
C GLU A 11 -10.86 30.91 1.17
N LEU A 12 -11.22 30.36 0.01
CA LEU A 12 -11.06 28.94 -0.28
C LEU A 12 -9.59 28.52 -0.27
N HIS A 13 -8.72 29.26 -0.95
CA HIS A 13 -7.28 29.01 -0.96
C HIS A 13 -6.67 29.11 0.44
N LYS A 14 -7.03 30.12 1.23
CA LYS A 14 -6.61 30.23 2.64
C LYS A 14 -7.07 29.04 3.46
N THR A 15 -8.30 28.55 3.24
CA THR A 15 -8.84 27.39 3.95
C THR A 15 -8.07 26.12 3.60
N ILE A 16 -7.81 25.88 2.31
CA ILE A 16 -7.00 24.75 1.83
C ILE A 16 -5.58 24.83 2.40
N TRP A 17 -4.97 26.02 2.39
CA TRP A 17 -3.62 26.23 2.91
C TRP A 17 -3.54 26.04 4.43
N ARG A 18 -4.58 26.44 5.17
CA ARG A 18 -4.70 26.20 6.62
C ARG A 18 -4.84 24.71 6.91
N ILE A 19 -5.70 23.99 6.20
CA ILE A 19 -5.84 22.53 6.35
C ILE A 19 -4.51 21.82 6.08
N ALA A 20 -3.80 22.23 5.03
CA ALA A 20 -2.48 21.68 4.70
C ALA A 20 -1.41 22.01 5.75
N ASN A 21 -1.48 23.16 6.42
CA ASN A 21 -0.61 23.48 7.56
C ASN A 21 -0.95 22.69 8.81
N ASP A 22 -2.23 22.52 9.12
CA ASP A 22 -2.68 21.75 10.27
C ASP A 22 -2.29 20.26 10.15
N LEU A 23 -2.32 19.72 8.92
CA LEU A 23 -1.79 18.39 8.60
C LEU A 23 -0.26 18.29 8.69
N ARG A 24 0.46 19.40 8.47
CA ARG A 24 1.94 19.45 8.52
C ARG A 24 2.48 19.56 9.95
N GLY A 25 1.67 20.07 10.88
CA GLY A 25 2.04 20.24 12.28
C GLY A 25 1.75 19.04 13.17
N SER A 26 1.04 18.02 12.68
CA SER A 26 0.58 16.87 13.47
C SER A 26 1.36 15.56 13.22
N VAL A 27 2.27 15.54 12.24
CA VAL A 27 3.19 14.42 12.01
C VAL A 27 4.56 15.00 11.73
N ASP A 28 5.49 14.79 12.66
CA ASP A 28 6.89 15.18 12.49
C ASP A 28 7.43 14.53 11.20
N GLY A 29 8.18 15.26 10.39
CA GLY A 29 8.63 14.77 9.06
C GLY A 29 9.44 13.47 9.12
N TRP A 30 9.94 13.13 10.32
CA TRP A 30 10.58 11.87 10.66
C TRP A 30 9.61 10.69 10.76
N ASP A 31 8.45 10.87 11.39
CA ASP A 31 7.37 9.86 11.46
C ASP A 31 6.75 9.64 10.09
N PHE A 32 6.53 10.71 9.31
CA PHE A 32 5.98 10.61 7.96
C PHE A 32 6.82 9.70 7.06
N LYS A 33 8.16 9.81 7.12
CA LYS A 33 9.06 8.96 6.33
C LYS A 33 8.96 7.50 6.75
N SER A 34 8.88 7.22 8.04
CA SER A 34 8.77 5.86 8.57
C SER A 34 7.43 5.21 8.20
N TYR A 35 6.32 5.95 8.28
CA TYR A 35 5.00 5.45 7.88
C TYR A 35 4.90 5.19 6.38
N VAL A 36 5.37 6.14 5.55
CA VAL A 36 5.31 6.00 4.09
C VAL A 36 6.25 4.90 3.61
N LEU A 37 7.48 4.86 4.12
CA LEU A 37 8.44 3.84 3.71
C LEU A 37 8.03 2.45 4.20
N GLY A 38 7.43 2.34 5.39
CA GLY A 38 6.85 1.09 5.90
C GLY A 38 5.73 0.57 5.01
N MET A 39 4.77 1.43 4.61
CA MET A 39 3.70 1.03 3.68
C MET A 39 4.23 0.65 2.30
N LEU A 40 5.18 1.42 1.74
CA LEU A 40 5.78 1.11 0.46
C LEU A 40 6.58 -0.20 0.50
N PHE A 41 7.30 -0.44 1.58
CA PHE A 41 8.04 -1.67 1.78
C PHE A 41 7.08 -2.87 1.89
N TYR A 42 6.03 -2.77 2.72
CA TYR A 42 5.00 -3.80 2.83
C TYR A 42 4.36 -4.12 1.47
N ARG A 43 3.98 -3.07 0.72
CA ARG A 43 3.45 -3.22 -0.64
C ARG A 43 4.45 -3.93 -1.56
N PHE A 44 5.71 -3.51 -1.54
CA PHE A 44 6.76 -4.08 -2.39
C PHE A 44 6.96 -5.58 -2.11
N ILE A 45 7.07 -5.98 -0.85
CA ILE A 45 7.26 -7.40 -0.50
C ILE A 45 6.01 -8.24 -0.75
N SER A 46 4.81 -7.66 -0.56
CA SER A 46 3.54 -8.33 -0.85
C SER A 46 3.36 -8.55 -2.35
N GLU A 47 3.57 -7.53 -3.19
CA GLU A 47 3.52 -7.67 -4.66
C GLU A 47 4.57 -8.65 -5.17
N ASN A 48 5.78 -8.66 -4.60
CA ASN A 48 6.83 -9.62 -4.94
C ASN A 48 6.42 -11.07 -4.63
N LEU A 49 5.85 -11.29 -3.44
CA LEU A 49 5.41 -12.61 -3.00
C LEU A 49 4.27 -13.13 -3.87
N THR A 50 3.23 -12.33 -4.08
CA THR A 50 2.09 -12.66 -4.94
C THR A 50 2.54 -12.98 -6.35
N GLY A 51 3.43 -12.17 -6.93
CA GLY A 51 3.99 -12.42 -8.25
C GLY A 51 4.79 -13.71 -8.32
N TYR A 52 5.59 -14.00 -7.30
CA TYR A 52 6.38 -15.23 -7.22
C TYR A 52 5.51 -16.48 -7.15
N LEU A 53 4.55 -16.53 -6.21
CA LEU A 53 3.68 -17.70 -6.02
C LEU A 53 2.79 -17.93 -7.25
N ASN A 54 2.24 -16.85 -7.83
CA ASN A 54 1.48 -16.93 -9.07
C ASN A 54 2.29 -17.54 -10.21
N GLU A 55 3.54 -17.13 -10.38
CA GLU A 55 4.40 -17.67 -11.42
C GLU A 55 4.72 -19.16 -11.20
N GLN A 56 4.98 -19.59 -9.95
CA GLN A 56 5.27 -20.99 -9.65
C GLN A 56 4.05 -21.88 -9.89
N GLU A 57 2.87 -21.50 -9.40
CA GLU A 57 1.65 -22.28 -9.56
C GLU A 57 1.21 -22.38 -11.02
N ARG A 58 1.37 -21.29 -11.79
CA ARG A 58 1.09 -21.31 -13.23
C ARG A 58 2.05 -22.23 -13.98
N LYS A 59 3.33 -22.26 -13.59
CA LYS A 59 4.31 -23.22 -14.13
C LYS A 59 4.01 -24.66 -13.74
N ALA A 60 3.44 -24.88 -12.55
CA ALA A 60 3.03 -26.19 -12.07
C ALA A 60 1.74 -26.73 -12.74
N GLY A 61 1.06 -25.91 -13.55
CA GLY A 61 -0.11 -26.32 -14.33
C GLY A 61 -1.43 -25.67 -13.94
N ASN A 62 -1.41 -24.65 -13.05
CA ASN A 62 -2.59 -23.89 -12.64
C ASN A 62 -2.59 -22.49 -13.31
N PRO A 63 -2.95 -22.36 -14.60
CA PRO A 63 -2.75 -21.12 -15.38
C PRO A 63 -3.53 -19.91 -14.85
N ASP A 64 -4.68 -20.14 -14.23
CA ASP A 64 -5.56 -19.09 -13.70
C ASP A 64 -5.36 -18.83 -12.20
N PHE A 65 -4.31 -19.41 -11.61
CA PHE A 65 -4.02 -19.22 -10.19
C PHE A 65 -3.74 -17.75 -9.86
N ASP A 66 -4.36 -17.29 -8.78
CA ASP A 66 -4.19 -15.95 -8.23
C ASP A 66 -4.14 -16.02 -6.69
N TYR A 67 -2.93 -15.88 -6.15
CA TYR A 67 -2.63 -15.91 -4.73
C TYR A 67 -3.46 -14.91 -3.94
N ALA A 68 -3.73 -13.72 -4.49
CA ALA A 68 -4.51 -12.68 -3.82
C ALA A 68 -6.00 -13.05 -3.61
N ARG A 69 -6.46 -14.16 -4.19
CA ARG A 69 -7.86 -14.65 -4.07
C ARG A 69 -7.98 -15.88 -3.18
N LEU A 70 -6.88 -16.41 -2.67
CA LEU A 70 -6.90 -17.54 -1.75
C LEU A 70 -7.47 -17.12 -0.40
N SER A 71 -8.13 -18.07 0.26
CA SER A 71 -8.47 -17.89 1.67
C SER A 71 -7.21 -18.01 2.53
N ASP A 72 -7.19 -17.34 3.68
CA ASP A 72 -6.06 -17.46 4.63
C ASP A 72 -5.78 -18.93 5.00
N ALA A 73 -6.83 -19.73 5.18
CA ALA A 73 -6.72 -21.14 5.53
C ALA A 73 -6.03 -21.96 4.43
N ASP A 74 -6.34 -21.69 3.17
CA ASP A 74 -5.73 -22.38 2.02
C ASP A 74 -4.31 -21.86 1.74
N ALA A 75 -4.05 -20.57 2.01
CA ALA A 75 -2.72 -19.99 1.86
C ALA A 75 -1.72 -20.62 2.84
N GLU A 76 -2.12 -20.91 4.08
CA GLU A 76 -1.24 -21.47 5.12
C GLU A 76 -0.52 -22.76 4.71
N PHE A 77 -1.09 -23.57 3.80
CA PHE A 77 -0.42 -24.76 3.27
C PHE A 77 0.93 -24.45 2.61
N GLY A 78 1.06 -23.29 1.95
CA GLY A 78 2.27 -22.84 1.28
C GLY A 78 3.28 -22.14 2.19
N ARG A 79 2.90 -21.75 3.42
CA ARG A 79 3.73 -20.90 4.30
C ARG A 79 5.10 -21.51 4.56
N THR A 80 5.15 -22.77 4.99
CA THR A 80 6.40 -23.39 5.45
C THR A 80 7.45 -23.42 4.35
N GLU A 81 7.07 -23.79 3.12
CA GLU A 81 8.01 -23.88 2.02
C GLU A 81 8.43 -22.50 1.52
N THR A 82 7.46 -21.58 1.41
CA THR A 82 7.73 -20.20 1.00
C THR A 82 8.68 -19.51 1.98
N VAL A 83 8.54 -19.73 3.30
CA VAL A 83 9.45 -19.19 4.31
C VAL A 83 10.87 -19.74 4.14
N LYS A 84 11.04 -21.02 3.79
CA LYS A 84 12.38 -21.59 3.55
C LYS A 84 13.05 -20.97 2.32
N GLU A 85 12.29 -20.72 1.26
CA GLU A 85 12.83 -20.21 0.00
C GLU A 85 13.03 -18.69 -0.01
N LYS A 86 12.08 -17.94 0.56
CA LYS A 86 12.06 -16.46 0.53
C LYS A 86 12.47 -15.82 1.85
N GLY A 87 12.41 -16.53 2.96
CA GLY A 87 12.69 -16.01 4.30
C GLY A 87 11.54 -15.23 4.94
N PHE A 88 10.40 -15.07 4.26
CA PHE A 88 9.22 -14.36 4.77
C PHE A 88 7.93 -14.92 4.14
N TYR A 89 6.79 -14.58 4.73
CA TYR A 89 5.47 -14.95 4.23
C TYR A 89 4.41 -13.93 4.66
N ILE A 90 3.48 -13.63 3.76
CA ILE A 90 2.39 -12.66 3.96
C ILE A 90 1.14 -13.30 3.38
N LEU A 91 0.07 -13.37 4.17
CA LEU A 91 -1.23 -13.86 3.71
C LEU A 91 -1.81 -12.95 2.61
N PRO A 92 -2.70 -13.46 1.74
CA PRO A 92 -3.37 -12.71 0.69
C PRO A 92 -4.02 -11.39 1.14
#